data_AF-A0A7H0XKM8-F1
#
_entry.id   AF-A0A7H0XKM8-F1
#
_cell.length_a   1.000
_cell.length_b   1.000
_cell.length_c   1.000
_cell.angle_alpha   90.00
_cell.angle_beta   90.00
_cell.angle_gamma   90.00
#
_symmetry.space_group_name_H-M   'P 1'
#
loop_
_entity.id
_entity.type
_entity.pdbx_description
1 polymer ?
#
loop_
_entity_poly.entity_id
_entity_poly.type
_entity_poly.pdbx_seq_one_letter_code
_entity_poly.pdbx_strand_id
1 'polypeptide(L)'
;NVWCAAGKGTFGTDELVKQIENAGLNSVVAHREIILPQLGAPGVAAHEVRKRTGFSVVYGPVYARDLPAFLVGGKQPEMRCVRFGLMDRTVLIPMELIPALKWAPVIVGLILLMRFAEGSGTKIGILQDIISYFGAVAMGTVVF
;
A
#
# COMPACT_ATOMS: atom_id res chain seq x y z
N ASN A 1 3.00 2.99 -6.53
CA ASN A 1 3.63 3.79 -5.44
C ASN A 1 4.90 3.07 -4.98
N VAL A 2 5.78 3.73 -4.23
CA VAL A 2 7.08 3.16 -3.81
C VAL A 2 6.91 1.89 -2.97
N TRP A 3 5.93 1.86 -2.05
CA TRP A 3 5.66 0.69 -1.21
C TRP A 3 5.29 -0.57 -2.02
N CYS A 4 4.35 -0.45 -2.95
CA CYS A 4 3.98 -1.54 -3.84
C CYS A 4 5.14 -1.94 -4.75
N ALA A 5 5.94 -0.98 -5.22
CA ALA A 5 7.10 -1.28 -6.06
C ALA A 5 8.17 -2.05 -5.29
N ALA A 6 8.41 -1.69 -4.02
CA ALA A 6 9.30 -2.41 -3.12
C ALA A 6 8.79 -3.83 -2.85
N GLY A 7 7.50 -3.98 -2.53
CA GLY A 7 6.89 -5.31 -2.33
C GLY A 7 6.84 -6.18 -3.58
N LYS A 8 6.77 -5.58 -4.77
CA LYS A 8 6.78 -6.29 -6.07
C LYS A 8 8.18 -6.47 -6.66
N GLY A 9 9.23 -6.00 -5.98
CA GLY A 9 10.63 -6.11 -6.42
C GLY A 9 11.05 -5.16 -7.55
N THR A 10 10.19 -4.24 -7.99
CA THR A 10 10.52 -3.24 -9.02
C THR A 10 11.22 -2.01 -8.45
N PHE A 11 11.14 -1.81 -7.14
CA PHE A 11 11.99 -0.88 -6.38
C PHE A 11 12.87 -1.73 -5.46
N GLY A 12 14.01 -2.20 -5.98
CA GLY A 12 14.85 -3.17 -5.31
C GLY A 12 16.34 -2.83 -5.33
N THR A 13 17.14 -3.65 -4.64
CA THR A 13 18.60 -3.49 -4.55
C THR A 13 19.26 -3.39 -5.93
N ASP A 14 18.95 -4.31 -6.84
CA ASP A 14 19.58 -4.34 -8.17
C ASP A 14 19.25 -3.10 -9.00
N GLU A 15 17.99 -2.69 -8.98
CA GLU A 15 17.55 -1.49 -9.68
C GLU A 15 18.23 -0.25 -9.11
N LEU A 16 18.32 -0.13 -7.78
CA LEU A 16 19.02 0.99 -7.15
C LEU A 16 20.51 1.02 -7.53
N VAL A 17 21.21 -0.11 -7.47
CA VAL A 17 22.63 -0.20 -7.85
C VAL A 17 22.82 0.23 -9.31
N LYS A 18 21.99 -0.31 -10.21
CA LYS A 18 22.00 0.06 -11.62
C LYS A 18 21.79 1.56 -11.83
N GLN A 19 20.85 2.18 -11.11
CA GLN A 19 20.61 3.62 -11.22
C GLN A 19 21.78 4.45 -10.67
N ILE A 20 22.43 4.02 -9.60
CA ILE A 20 23.64 4.68 -9.06
C ILE A 20 24.77 4.70 -10.10
N GLU A 21 24.99 3.56 -10.76
CA GLU A 21 26.02 3.39 -11.79
C GLU A 21 25.70 4.20 -13.04
N ASN A 22 24.46 4.10 -13.55
CA ASN A 22 24.02 4.83 -14.74
C ASN A 22 24.07 6.36 -14.55
N ALA A 23 23.73 6.84 -13.36
CA ALA A 23 23.81 8.26 -13.04
C ALA A 23 25.25 8.72 -12.75
N GLY A 24 26.22 7.81 -12.68
CA GLY A 24 27.62 8.14 -12.40
C GLY A 24 27.79 8.88 -11.07
N LEU A 25 26.95 8.59 -10.07
CA LEU A 25 26.91 9.36 -8.81
C LEU A 25 28.26 9.40 -8.10
N ASN A 26 29.08 8.38 -8.30
CA ASN A 26 30.44 8.28 -7.78
C ASN A 26 31.38 9.42 -8.23
N SER A 27 31.07 10.11 -9.32
CA SER A 27 31.84 11.21 -9.90
C SER A 27 31.21 12.59 -9.66
N VAL A 28 29.94 12.62 -9.25
CA VAL A 28 29.18 13.87 -9.06
C VAL A 28 29.23 14.35 -7.61
N VAL A 29 29.23 13.43 -6.64
CA VAL A 29 29.20 13.78 -5.21
C VAL A 29 30.38 13.16 -4.46
N ALA A 30 30.95 13.93 -3.53
CA ALA A 30 32.05 13.46 -2.67
C ALA A 30 31.55 12.54 -1.54
N HIS A 31 30.33 12.76 -1.04
CA HIS A 31 29.73 11.90 -0.02
C HIS A 31 29.27 10.57 -0.62
N ARG A 32 29.16 9.56 0.24
CA ARG A 32 28.72 8.19 -0.13
C ARG A 32 27.47 7.81 0.63
N GLU A 33 26.48 8.68 0.59
CA GLU A 33 25.19 8.49 1.25
C GLU A 33 24.04 8.76 0.27
N ILE A 34 23.04 7.87 0.28
CA ILE A 34 21.81 7.99 -0.51
C ILE A 34 20.62 7.91 0.44
N ILE A 35 19.76 8.91 0.37
CA ILE A 35 18.51 8.93 1.12
C ILE A 35 17.42 8.26 0.29
N LEU A 36 16.82 7.20 0.83
CA LEU A 36 15.68 6.52 0.23
C LEU A 36 14.38 6.80 1.00
N PRO A 37 13.21 6.72 0.36
CA PRO A 37 11.93 6.80 1.06
C PRO A 37 11.79 5.70 2.11
N GLN A 38 11.22 6.02 3.27
CA GLN A 38 11.02 5.06 4.38
C GLN A 38 10.29 3.78 3.91
N LEU A 39 9.29 3.95 3.04
CA LEU A 39 8.46 2.88 2.51
C LEU A 39 9.15 2.02 1.43
N GLY A 40 10.36 2.37 1.02
CA GLY A 40 11.20 1.55 0.12
C GLY A 40 12.02 0.49 0.86
N ALA A 41 12.10 0.55 2.19
CA ALA A 41 12.95 -0.32 2.99
C ALA A 41 12.72 -1.84 2.79
N PRO A 42 11.49 -2.34 2.59
CA PRO A 42 11.28 -3.77 2.34
C PRO A 42 11.91 -4.29 1.04
N GLY A 43 12.14 -3.42 0.05
CA GLY A 43 12.65 -3.82 -1.26
C GLY A 43 14.18 -3.72 -1.40
N VAL A 44 14.84 -2.93 -0.55
CA VAL A 44 16.27 -2.60 -0.71
C VAL A 44 17.10 -3.13 0.45
N ALA A 45 18.02 -4.04 0.13
CA ALA A 45 19.03 -4.53 1.05
C ALA A 45 20.19 -3.52 1.14
N ALA A 46 20.11 -2.59 2.09
CA ALA A 46 21.08 -1.50 2.27
C ALA A 46 22.55 -1.97 2.37
N HIS A 47 22.78 -3.13 3.00
CA HIS A 47 24.13 -3.70 3.12
C HIS A 47 24.70 -4.15 1.77
N GLU A 48 23.88 -4.75 0.89
CA GLU A 48 24.29 -5.14 -0.45
C GLU A 48 24.55 -3.91 -1.34
N VAL A 49 23.73 -2.86 -1.23
CA VAL A 49 23.97 -1.59 -1.94
C VAL A 49 25.34 -1.03 -1.56
N ARG A 50 25.65 -0.97 -0.26
CA ARG A 50 26.95 -0.49 0.24
C ARG A 50 28.10 -1.36 -0.25
N LYS A 51 27.95 -2.69 -0.22
CA LYS A 51 28.97 -3.63 -0.67
C LYS A 51 29.28 -3.47 -2.16
N ARG A 52 28.27 -3.23 -2.99
CA ARG A 52 28.40 -3.14 -4.45
C ARG A 52 28.84 -1.76 -4.94
N THR A 53 28.35 -0.69 -4.32
CA THR A 53 28.51 0.68 -4.84
C THR A 53 29.35 1.59 -3.94
N GLY A 54 29.60 1.18 -2.70
CA GLY A 54 30.20 2.02 -1.66
C GLY A 54 29.23 3.04 -1.04
N PHE A 55 28.02 3.21 -1.58
CA PHE A 55 27.03 4.13 -1.03
C PHE A 55 26.28 3.51 0.15
N SER A 56 26.23 4.25 1.25
CA SER A 56 25.41 3.91 2.42
C SER A 56 23.99 4.41 2.20
N VAL A 57 23.01 3.54 2.42
CA VAL A 57 21.59 3.88 2.32
C VAL A 57 21.08 4.38 3.66
N VAL A 58 20.43 5.54 3.65
CA VAL A 58 19.70 6.09 4.79
C VAL A 58 18.23 6.18 4.44
N TYR A 59 17.38 5.61 5.29
CA TYR A 59 15.93 5.77 5.14
C TYR A 59 15.49 7.13 5.70
N GLY A 60 15.00 7.97 4.79
CA GLY A 60 14.44 9.28 5.04
C GLY A 60 12.97 9.22 5.44
N PRO A 61 12.23 10.34 5.34
CA PRO A 61 10.84 10.39 5.77
C PRO A 61 9.90 9.55 4.89
N VAL A 62 8.71 9.24 5.43
CA VAL A 62 7.60 8.64 4.67
C VAL A 62 7.09 9.60 3.60
N TYR A 63 6.92 10.88 3.94
CA TYR A 63 6.40 11.89 3.02
C TYR A 63 7.54 12.79 2.53
N ALA A 64 7.63 12.99 1.21
CA ALA A 64 8.67 13.81 0.60
C ALA A 64 8.67 15.28 1.09
N ARG A 65 7.51 15.80 1.51
CA ARG A 65 7.38 17.16 2.08
C ARG A 65 8.18 17.36 3.37
N ASP A 66 8.49 16.27 4.09
CA ASP A 66 9.23 16.32 5.35
C ASP A 66 10.76 16.25 5.10
N LEU A 67 11.21 16.09 3.85
CA LEU A 67 12.62 15.98 3.48
C LEU A 67 13.46 17.21 3.86
N PRO A 68 13.01 18.47 3.67
CA PRO A 68 13.79 19.64 4.09
C PRO A 68 14.04 19.64 5.60
N ALA A 69 13.03 19.32 6.40
CA ALA A 69 13.15 19.22 7.86
C ALA A 69 14.07 18.05 8.27
N PHE A 70 14.00 16.93 7.55
CA PHE A 70 14.91 15.79 7.74
C PHE A 70 16.38 16.15 7.49
N LEU A 71 16.68 16.95 6.47
CA LEU A 71 18.07 17.34 6.14
C LEU A 71 18.69 18.26 7.21
N VAL A 72 17.87 19.07 7.89
CA VAL A 72 18.33 19.99 8.94
C VAL A 72 18.38 19.33 10.31
N GLY A 73 17.32 18.60 10.67
CA GLY A 73 17.10 18.07 12.02
C GLY A 73 17.34 16.56 12.17
N GLY A 74 17.66 15.87 11.08
CA GLY A 74 17.84 14.42 11.07
C GLY A 74 16.53 13.64 11.24
N LYS A 75 16.65 12.41 11.76
CA LYS A 75 15.53 11.47 11.87
C LYS A 75 14.61 11.84 13.05
N GLN A 76 13.38 12.25 12.75
CA GLN A 76 12.32 12.41 13.74
C GLN A 76 11.35 11.20 13.75
N PRO A 77 10.83 10.75 14.91
CA PRO A 77 9.88 9.64 14.99
C PRO A 77 8.63 9.82 14.12
N GLU A 78 8.10 11.03 14.06
CA GLU A 78 6.88 11.39 13.35
C GLU A 78 7.03 11.19 11.84
N MET A 79 8.23 11.42 11.31
CA MET A 79 8.56 11.26 9.89
C MET A 79 8.62 9.80 9.44
N ARG A 80 8.69 8.85 10.38
CA ARG A 80 8.71 7.40 10.09
C ARG A 80 7.31 6.78 10.07
N CYS A 81 6.29 7.53 10.52
CA CYS A 81 4.93 7.05 10.63
C CYS A 81 4.07 7.52 9.45
N VAL A 82 3.29 6.59 8.89
CA VAL A 82 2.23 6.94 7.94
C VAL A 82 1.06 7.53 8.72
N ARG A 83 0.53 8.69 8.31
CA ARG A 83 -0.57 9.36 9.03
C ARG A 83 -1.92 8.67 8.85
N PHE A 84 -2.05 7.86 7.80
CA PHE A 84 -3.18 6.98 7.45
C PHE A 84 -4.54 7.45 7.99
N GLY A 85 -4.97 8.62 7.53
CA GLY A 85 -6.21 9.25 7.97
C GLY A 85 -7.46 8.63 7.31
N LEU A 86 -8.64 9.17 7.61
CA LEU A 86 -9.89 8.73 6.99
C LEU A 86 -9.90 8.97 5.47
N MET A 87 -9.35 10.10 5.00
CA MET A 87 -9.23 10.37 3.56
C MET A 87 -8.31 9.36 2.86
N ASP A 88 -7.20 8.95 3.46
CA ASP A 88 -6.30 7.95 2.88
C ASP A 88 -7.01 6.59 2.71
N ARG A 89 -7.91 6.23 3.63
CA ARG A 89 -8.75 5.02 3.54
C ARG A 89 -9.76 5.10 2.40
N THR A 90 -10.34 6.28 2.12
CA THR A 90 -11.31 6.39 1.02
C THR A 90 -10.73 6.05 -0.37
N VAL A 91 -9.43 6.24 -0.55
CA VAL A 91 -8.72 5.87 -1.79
C VAL A 91 -8.58 4.34 -1.92
N LEU A 92 -8.60 3.61 -0.81
CA LEU A 92 -8.54 2.15 -0.78
C LEU A 92 -9.90 1.49 -1.01
N ILE A 93 -11.00 2.17 -0.66
CA ILE A 93 -12.37 1.65 -0.83
C ILE A 93 -12.62 1.06 -2.22
N PRO A 94 -12.28 1.73 -3.34
CA PRO A 94 -12.52 1.15 -4.67
C PRO A 94 -11.74 -0.13 -4.93
N MET A 95 -10.50 -0.23 -4.40
CA MET A 95 -9.65 -1.40 -4.58
C MET A 95 -10.17 -2.62 -3.82
N GLU A 96 -10.90 -2.42 -2.73
CA GLU A 96 -11.53 -3.50 -1.95
C GLU A 96 -12.94 -3.81 -2.43
N LEU A 97 -13.71 -2.78 -2.80
CA LEU A 97 -15.10 -2.89 -3.23
C LEU A 97 -15.24 -3.60 -4.57
N ILE A 98 -14.35 -3.34 -5.54
CA ILE A 98 -14.45 -3.97 -6.87
C ILE A 98 -14.26 -5.50 -6.79
N PRO A 99 -13.24 -6.05 -6.12
CA PRO A 99 -13.13 -7.48 -5.87
C PRO A 99 -14.30 -8.04 -5.07
N ALA A 100 -14.78 -7.34 -4.03
CA ALA A 100 -15.93 -7.79 -3.25
C ALA A 100 -17.20 -7.93 -4.12
N LEU A 101 -17.43 -6.98 -5.02
CA LEU A 101 -18.58 -6.98 -5.92
C LEU A 101 -18.54 -8.13 -6.93
N LYS A 102 -17.35 -8.65 -7.30
CA LYS A 102 -17.26 -9.84 -8.16
C LYS A 102 -17.89 -11.09 -7.54
N TRP A 103 -17.91 -11.17 -6.21
CA TRP A 103 -18.51 -12.29 -5.47
C TRP A 103 -20.01 -12.08 -5.19
N ALA A 104 -20.54 -10.87 -5.42
CA ALA A 104 -21.95 -10.57 -5.23
C ALA A 104 -22.92 -11.54 -5.93
N PRO A 105 -22.75 -11.93 -7.22
CA PRO A 105 -23.68 -12.87 -7.86
C PRO A 105 -23.65 -14.27 -7.22
N VAL A 106 -22.48 -14.72 -6.73
CA VAL A 106 -22.36 -16.01 -6.00
C VAL A 106 -23.13 -15.95 -4.68
N ILE A 107 -22.98 -14.85 -3.95
CA ILE A 107 -23.64 -14.65 -2.66
C ILE A 107 -25.16 -14.49 -2.83
N VAL A 108 -25.60 -13.71 -3.82
CA VAL A 108 -27.02 -13.56 -4.17
C VAL A 108 -27.61 -14.92 -4.59
N GLY A 109 -26.90 -15.69 -5.42
CA GLY A 109 -27.32 -17.04 -5.81
C GLY A 109 -27.48 -17.98 -4.61
N LEU A 110 -26.56 -17.91 -3.65
CA LEU A 110 -26.62 -18.72 -2.42
C LEU A 110 -27.81 -18.32 -1.53
N ILE A 111 -28.07 -17.02 -1.36
CA ILE A 111 -29.24 -16.52 -0.61
C ILE A 111 -30.53 -17.01 -1.26
N LEU A 112 -30.66 -16.92 -2.59
CA LEU A 112 -31.84 -17.38 -3.31
C LEU A 112 -32.04 -18.90 -3.18
N LEU A 113 -30.96 -19.68 -3.20
CA LEU A 113 -31.02 -21.13 -3.04
C LEU A 113 -31.47 -21.54 -1.63
N MET A 114 -30.97 -20.87 -0.59
CA MET A 114 -31.41 -21.10 0.79
C MET A 114 -32.90 -20.74 0.97
N ARG A 115 -33.33 -19.60 0.41
CA ARG A 115 -34.74 -19.18 0.47
C ARG A 115 -35.68 -20.13 -0.27
N PHE A 116 -35.24 -20.67 -1.41
CA PHE A 116 -35.99 -21.68 -2.14
C PHE A 116 -36.13 -22.99 -1.35
N ALA A 117 -35.06 -23.40 -0.65
CA ALA A 117 -35.09 -24.58 0.22
C ALA A 117 -36.02 -24.40 1.44
N GLU A 118 -36.18 -23.18 1.95
CA GLU A 118 -37.10 -22.85 3.06
C GLU A 118 -38.58 -22.71 2.63
N GLY A 119 -38.89 -22.72 1.33
CA GLY A 119 -40.26 -22.56 0.83
C GLY A 119 -40.87 -21.17 1.07
N SER A 120 -40.07 -20.20 1.49
CA SER A 120 -40.48 -18.81 1.71
C SER A 120 -40.43 -18.04 0.38
N GLY A 121 -41.60 -17.56 -0.09
CA GLY A 121 -41.73 -16.87 -1.37
C GLY A 121 -40.87 -15.59 -1.51
N THR A 122 -40.67 -15.13 -2.75
CA THR A 122 -39.64 -14.16 -3.16
C THR A 122 -39.87 -12.68 -2.79
N LYS A 123 -40.96 -12.30 -2.12
CA LYS A 123 -41.39 -10.88 -2.13
C LYS A 123 -41.08 -10.05 -0.87
N ILE A 124 -40.95 -10.65 0.31
CA ILE A 124 -40.90 -9.87 1.58
C ILE A 124 -39.52 -9.88 2.26
N GLY A 125 -38.65 -10.86 2.00
CA GLY A 125 -37.32 -10.95 2.64
C GLY A 125 -36.13 -10.50 1.77
N ILE A 126 -36.26 -10.52 0.44
CA ILE A 126 -35.12 -10.30 -0.47
C ILE A 126 -34.55 -8.88 -0.34
N LEU A 127 -35.42 -7.88 -0.20
CA LEU A 127 -34.97 -6.49 -0.06
C LEU A 127 -34.17 -6.30 1.24
N GLN A 128 -34.60 -6.93 2.33
CA GLN A 128 -33.91 -6.88 3.62
C GLN A 128 -32.57 -7.63 3.59
N ASP A 129 -32.51 -8.77 2.91
CA ASP A 129 -31.28 -9.55 2.73
C ASP A 129 -30.25 -8.78 1.89
N ILE A 130 -30.70 -8.13 0.80
CA ILE A 130 -29.86 -7.28 -0.05
C ILE A 130 -29.35 -6.06 0.74
N ILE A 131 -30.23 -5.37 1.48
CA ILE A 131 -29.84 -4.23 2.32
C ILE A 131 -28.82 -4.67 3.38
N SER A 132 -29.02 -5.82 4.01
CA SER A 132 -28.10 -6.34 5.03
C SER A 132 -26.75 -6.72 4.44
N TYR A 133 -26.73 -7.33 3.24
CA TYR A 133 -25.50 -7.66 2.53
C TYR A 133 -24.71 -6.41 2.13
N PHE A 134 -25.35 -5.44 1.48
CA PHE A 134 -24.68 -4.19 1.12
C PHE A 134 -24.26 -3.40 2.36
N GLY A 135 -25.05 -3.43 3.44
CA GLY A 135 -24.68 -2.86 4.73
C GLY A 135 -23.43 -3.51 5.32
N ALA A 136 -23.32 -4.84 5.27
CA ALA A 136 -22.14 -5.57 5.74
C ALA A 136 -20.90 -5.28 4.89
N VAL A 137 -21.04 -5.20 3.56
CA VAL A 137 -19.93 -4.85 2.65
C VAL A 137 -19.47 -3.41 2.90
N ALA A 138 -20.40 -2.47 3.08
CA ALA A 138 -20.07 -1.07 3.39
C ALA A 138 -19.40 -0.94 4.76
N MET A 139 -19.88 -1.65 5.79
CA MET A 139 -19.24 -1.65 7.11
C MET A 139 -17.84 -2.26 7.05
N GLY A 140 -17.68 -3.38 6.35
CA GLY A 140 -16.39 -4.07 6.20
C GLY A 140 -15.34 -3.23 5.47
N THR A 141 -15.74 -2.49 4.43
CA THR A 141 -14.82 -1.68 3.59
C THR A 141 -14.50 -0.29 4.14
N VAL A 142 -15.27 0.22 5.10
CA VAL A 142 -15.05 1.57 5.69
C VAL A 142 -14.36 1.50 7.06
N VAL A 143 -14.60 0.43 7.83
CA VAL A 143 -14.08 0.30 9.19
C VAL A 143 -12.68 -0.34 9.23
N PHE A 144 -12.38 -1.23 8.29
CA PHE A 144 -11.06 -1.88 8.16
C PHE A 144 -10.20 -1.17 7.10
#